data_AF-A0A2T1D8U6-F1
#
_entry.id   AF-A0A2T1D8U6-F1
#
_cell.length_a   1.000
_cell.length_b   1.000
_cell.length_c   1.000
_cell.angle_alpha   90.00
_cell.angle_beta   90.00
_cell.angle_gamma   90.00
#
_symmetry.space_group_name_H-M   'P 1'
#
loop_
_entity.id
_entity.type
_entity.pdbx_description
1 polymer ?
#
loop_
_entity_poly.entity_id
_entity_poly.type
_entity_poly.pdbx_seq_one_letter_code
_entity_poly.pdbx_strand_id
1 'polypeptide(L)'
;RFLPLFLYESLWNFIGFGVLFWISRRFNTQLKDGDMTLLYLIWYPFGRFFIEFLRTDSWFFPGTPFNVVHILCVIAIIASAIALYLRHRQPKFVR
;
A
#
# COMPACT_ATOMS: atom_id res chain seq x y z
N ARG A 1 0.52 -2.82 28.89
CA ARG A 1 0.14 -1.51 28.27
C ARG A 1 -0.60 -1.86 26.99
N PHE A 2 -1.93 -1.71 26.94
CA PHE A 2 -2.70 -2.03 25.74
C PHE A 2 -2.57 -0.89 24.74
N LEU A 3 -1.88 -1.14 23.64
CA LEU A 3 -1.87 -0.23 22.49
C LEU A 3 -3.18 -0.49 21.74
N PRO A 4 -4.08 0.50 21.55
CA PRO A 4 -5.36 0.29 20.88
C PRO A 4 -5.16 0.15 19.36
N LEU A 5 -4.56 -0.96 18.92
CA LEU A 5 -4.30 -1.28 17.52
C LEU A 5 -5.56 -1.13 16.66
N PHE A 6 -6.72 -1.51 17.21
CA PHE A 6 -8.01 -1.40 16.54
C PHE A 6 -8.35 0.03 16.09
N LEU A 7 -8.01 1.03 16.90
CA LEU A 7 -8.28 2.43 16.55
C LEU A 7 -7.38 2.86 15.38
N TYR A 8 -6.10 2.47 15.42
CA TYR A 8 -5.16 2.74 14.33
C TYR A 8 -5.55 2.02 13.03
N GLU A 9 -5.97 0.75 13.12
CA GLU A 9 -6.48 -0.02 11.99
C GLU A 9 -7.72 0.63 11.37
N SER A 10 -8.66 1.06 12.20
CA SER A 10 -9.89 1.72 11.74
C SER A 10 -9.60 3.07 11.08
N LEU A 11 -8.74 3.88 11.68
CA LEU A 11 -8.31 5.16 11.12
C LEU A 11 -7.63 4.96 9.78
N TRP A 12 -6.74 3.97 9.68
CA TRP A 12 -6.00 3.67 8.46
C TRP A 12 -6.91 3.21 7.31
N ASN A 13 -7.90 2.36 7.61
CA ASN A 13 -8.91 1.96 6.64
C ASN A 13 -9.74 3.16 6.16
N PHE A 14 -10.10 4.08 7.06
CA PHE A 14 -10.87 5.27 6.71
C PHE A 14 -10.08 6.23 5.81
N ILE A 15 -8.81 6.48 6.13
CA ILE A 15 -7.91 7.28 5.29
C ILE A 15 -7.72 6.61 3.94
N GLY A 16 -7.51 5.29 3.91
CA GLY A 16 -7.35 4.53 2.66
C GLY A 16 -8.56 4.61 1.76
N PHE A 17 -9.75 4.46 2.32
CA PHE A 17 -11.00 4.65 1.59
C PHE A 17 -11.09 6.08 1.03
N GLY A 18 -10.80 7.10 1.86
CA GLY A 18 -10.82 8.49 1.43
C GLY A 18 -9.85 8.81 0.29
N VAL A 19 -8.61 8.33 0.39
CA VAL A 19 -7.58 8.54 -0.63
C VAL A 19 -7.91 7.79 -1.93
N LEU A 20 -8.28 6.50 -1.86
CA LEU A 20 -8.68 5.76 -3.05
C LEU A 20 -9.93 6.36 -3.71
N PHE A 21 -10.91 6.78 -2.93
CA PHE A 21 -12.12 7.41 -3.46
C PHE A 21 -11.83 8.77 -4.11
N TRP A 22 -10.94 9.57 -3.50
CA TRP A 22 -10.52 10.85 -4.07
C TRP A 22 -9.74 10.65 -5.37
N ILE A 23 -8.80 9.71 -5.41
CA ILE A 23 -8.04 9.36 -6.62
C ILE A 23 -8.97 8.81 -7.70
N SER A 24 -9.92 7.95 -7.33
CA SER A 24 -10.95 7.43 -8.23
C SER A 24 -11.71 8.56 -8.92
N ARG A 25 -12.18 9.55 -8.16
CA ARG A 25 -12.91 10.69 -8.73
C ARG A 25 -12.02 11.62 -9.53
N ARG A 26 -10.80 11.88 -9.07
CA ARG A 26 -9.89 12.86 -9.70
C ARG A 26 -9.29 12.32 -10.99
N PHE A 27 -8.95 11.05 -11.04
CA PHE A 27 -8.25 10.41 -12.17
C PHE A 27 -9.14 9.44 -12.96
N ASN A 28 -10.46 9.48 -12.78
CA ASN A 28 -11.42 8.63 -13.48
C ASN A 28 -11.15 8.57 -15.01
N THR A 29 -10.82 9.71 -15.62
CA THR A 29 -10.55 9.82 -17.06
C THR A 29 -9.20 9.23 -17.51
N GLN A 30 -8.28 8.98 -16.60
CA GLN A 30 -6.91 8.50 -16.88
C GLN A 30 -6.62 7.09 -16.33
N LEU A 31 -7.43 6.62 -15.37
CA LEU A 31 -7.28 5.30 -14.76
C LEU A 31 -7.68 4.21 -15.75
N LYS A 32 -6.79 3.26 -16.00
CA LYS A 32 -7.09 2.04 -16.77
C LYS A 32 -7.57 0.95 -15.80
N ASP A 33 -8.34 -0.02 -16.29
CA ASP A 33 -8.85 -1.14 -15.47
C ASP A 33 -7.72 -1.86 -14.74
N GLY A 34 -7.63 -1.73 -13.41
CA GLY A 34 -6.55 -2.31 -12.59
C GLY A 34 -5.53 -1.33 -11.99
N ASP A 35 -5.55 -0.04 -12.37
CA ASP A 35 -4.75 0.99 -11.67
C ASP A 35 -5.20 1.14 -10.21
N MET A 36 -6.50 0.98 -9.95
CA MET A 36 -7.04 0.93 -8.58
C MET A 36 -6.47 -0.22 -7.74
N THR A 37 -6.32 -1.41 -8.33
CA THR A 37 -5.74 -2.56 -7.64
C THR A 37 -4.28 -2.29 -7.29
N LEU A 38 -3.51 -1.69 -8.21
CA LEU A 38 -2.12 -1.30 -7.97
C LEU A 38 -2.00 -0.21 -6.89
N LEU A 39 -2.86 0.80 -6.92
CA LEU A 39 -2.93 1.84 -5.88
C LEU A 39 -3.26 1.24 -4.51
N TYR A 40 -4.21 0.30 -4.46
CA TYR A 40 -4.50 -0.44 -3.24
C TYR A 40 -3.29 -1.25 -2.75
N LEU A 41 -2.56 -1.87 -3.68
CA LEU A 41 -1.34 -2.63 -3.38
C LEU A 41 -0.18 -1.76 -2.88
N ILE A 42 -0.19 -0.45 -3.17
CA ILE A 42 0.74 0.54 -2.59
C ILE A 42 0.23 1.00 -1.20
N TRP A 43 -1.08 1.21 -1.08
CA TRP A 43 -1.68 1.73 0.14
C TRP A 43 -1.64 0.74 1.31
N TYR A 44 -1.94 -0.54 1.03
CA TYR A 44 -1.99 -1.61 2.02
C TYR A 44 -0.67 -1.81 2.80
N PRO A 45 0.51 -1.97 2.13
CA PRO A 45 1.78 -2.09 2.83
C PRO A 45 2.17 -0.81 3.59
N PHE A 46 1.70 0.36 3.16
CA PHE A 46 1.93 1.61 3.89
C PHE A 46 1.26 1.60 5.28
N GLY A 47 0.04 1.07 5.36
CA GLY A 47 -0.63 0.85 6.65
C GLY A 47 -0.01 -0.24 7.49
N ARG A 48 0.41 -1.33 6.83
CA ARG A 48 1.10 -2.43 7.50
C ARG A 48 2.41 -1.97 8.12
N PHE A 49 3.15 -1.08 7.46
CA PHE A 49 4.34 -0.46 8.02
C PHE A 49 4.03 0.35 9.28
N PHE A 50 2.95 1.14 9.28
CA PHE A 50 2.55 1.95 10.43
C PHE A 50 2.09 1.09 11.63
N ILE A 51 1.35 0.01 11.36
CA ILE A 51 0.86 -0.92 12.38
C ILE A 51 2.00 -1.78 12.94
N GLU A 52 2.90 -2.26 12.08
CA GLU A 52 4.09 -3.02 12.50
C GLU A 52 5.08 -2.14 13.27
N PHE A 53 5.21 -0.85 12.91
CA PHE A 53 5.98 0.11 13.71
C PHE A 53 5.42 0.30 15.12
N LEU A 54 4.08 0.26 15.26
CA LEU A 54 3.42 0.31 16.56
C LEU A 54 3.54 -1.00 17.35
N ARG A 55 3.66 -2.15 16.67
CA ARG A 55 3.95 -3.45 17.29
C ARG A 55 5.43 -3.56 17.60
N THR A 56 5.82 -3.19 18.82
CA THR A 56 7.19 -3.43 19.32
C THR A 56 7.49 -4.93 19.53
N ASP A 57 6.46 -5.79 19.48
CA ASP A 57 6.53 -7.26 19.59
C ASP A 57 6.41 -7.96 18.21
N SER A 58 7.25 -7.58 17.25
CA SER A 58 7.36 -8.35 16.01
C SER A 58 8.17 -9.62 16.26
N TRP A 59 7.73 -10.72 15.66
CA TRP A 59 8.53 -11.95 15.57
C TRP A 59 9.74 -11.65 14.69
N PHE A 60 10.87 -11.34 15.35
CA PHE A 60 12.16 -11.29 14.68
C PHE A 60 12.46 -12.66 14.10
N PHE A 61 12.94 -12.71 12.86
CA PHE A 61 13.59 -13.92 12.37
C PHE A 61 14.76 -14.23 13.31
N PRO A 62 14.94 -15.47 13.77
CA PRO A 62 16.08 -15.80 14.61
C PRO A 62 17.37 -15.52 13.83
N GLY A 63 18.11 -14.48 14.23
CA GLY A 63 19.39 -14.10 13.61
C GLY A 63 19.38 -12.87 12.69
N THR A 64 18.25 -12.18 12.48
CA THR A 64 18.24 -10.89 11.75
C THR A 64 17.41 -9.80 12.45
N PRO A 65 17.88 -8.54 12.46
CA PRO A 65 17.15 -7.43 13.07
C PRO A 65 16.00 -6.90 12.20
N PHE A 66 15.65 -7.58 11.09
CA PHE A 66 14.68 -7.12 10.11
C PHE A 66 13.38 -7.90 10.21
N ASN A 67 12.27 -7.19 10.49
CA ASN A 67 10.94 -7.78 10.39
C ASN A 67 10.62 -8.08 8.92
N VAL A 68 10.27 -9.34 8.64
CA VAL A 68 9.87 -9.83 7.31
C VAL A 68 8.79 -8.96 6.68
N VAL A 69 7.87 -8.45 7.52
CA VAL A 69 6.76 -7.60 7.09
C VAL A 69 7.25 -6.29 6.48
N HIS A 70 8.31 -5.66 7.02
CA HIS A 70 8.86 -4.44 6.44
C HIS A 70 9.46 -4.71 5.05
N ILE A 71 10.17 -5.82 4.87
CA ILE A 71 10.75 -6.21 3.57
C ILE A 71 9.62 -6.45 2.55
N LEU A 72 8.59 -7.21 2.94
CA LEU A 72 7.42 -7.49 2.10
C LEU A 72 6.68 -6.20 1.70
N CYS A 73 6.55 -5.25 2.63
CA CYS A 73 5.92 -3.96 2.36
C CYS A 73 6.70 -3.16 1.32
N VAL A 74 8.03 -3.07 1.48
CA VAL A 74 8.89 -2.32 0.55
C VAL A 74 8.84 -2.94 -0.85
N ILE A 75 8.95 -4.27 -0.95
CA ILE A 75 8.87 -4.98 -2.24
C ILE A 75 7.52 -4.73 -2.91
N ALA A 76 6.42 -4.82 -2.16
CA ALA A 76 5.07 -4.59 -2.69
C ALA A 76 4.88 -3.16 -3.20
N ILE A 77 5.38 -2.16 -2.48
CA ILE A 77 5.32 -0.74 -2.90
C ILE A 77 6.11 -0.54 -4.18
N ILE A 78 7.36 -1.02 -4.23
CA ILE A 78 8.24 -0.85 -5.39
C ILE A 78 7.67 -1.55 -6.62
N ALA A 79 7.26 -2.81 -6.49
CA ALA A 79 6.69 -3.58 -7.59
C ALA A 79 5.44 -2.91 -8.18
N SER A 80 4.56 -2.40 -7.31
CA SER A 80 3.33 -1.74 -7.72
C SER A 80 3.58 -0.37 -8.35
N ALA A 81 4.54 0.40 -7.83
CA ALA A 81 4.95 1.67 -8.41
C ALA A 81 5.58 1.47 -9.80
N ILE A 82 6.43 0.46 -9.97
CA ILE A 82 7.01 0.09 -11.27
C ILE A 82 5.91 -0.33 -12.24
N ALA A 83 4.97 -1.18 -11.81
CA ALA A 83 3.86 -1.62 -12.65
C ALA A 83 2.98 -0.45 -13.12
N LEU A 84 2.63 0.49 -12.23
CA LEU A 84 1.91 1.72 -12.60
C LEU A 84 2.70 2.56 -13.60
N TYR A 85 4.00 2.74 -13.36
CA TYR A 85 4.87 3.52 -14.22
C TYR A 85 4.98 2.94 -15.62
N LEU A 86 5.24 1.62 -15.73
CA LEU A 86 5.31 0.92 -17.01
C LEU A 86 3.97 0.98 -17.75
N ARG A 87 2.85 0.88 -17.03
CA ARG A 87 1.50 0.93 -17.62
C ARG A 87 1.12 2.30 -18.18
N HIS A 88 1.58 3.37 -17.55
CA HIS A 88 1.41 4.74 -18.03
C HIS A 88 2.42 5.14 -19.12
N ARG A 89 3.55 4.43 -19.21
CA ARG A 89 4.54 4.58 -20.29
C ARG A 89 4.13 3.96 -21.62
N GLN A 90 3.22 2.97 -21.63
CA GLN A 90 2.70 2.35 -22.85
C GLN A 90 1.78 3.36 -23.57
N PRO A 91 2.20 3.94 -24.72
CA PRO A 91 1.31 4.74 -25.54
C PRO A 91 0.16 3.83 -25.96
N LYS A 92 -1.08 4.36 -25.98
CA LYS A 92 -2.19 3.64 -26.59
C LYS A 92 -1.78 3.34 -28.04
N PHE A 93 -1.44 2.09 -28.35
CA PHE A 93 -1.44 1.64 -29.72
C PHE A 93 -2.92 1.58 -30.11
N VAL A 94 -3.41 2.73 -30.58
CA VAL A 94 -4.75 2.88 -31.14
C VAL A 94 -4.83 1.86 -32.28
N ARG A 95 -5.70 0.86 -32.14
CA ARG A 95 -6.17 0.05 -33.26
C ARG A 95 -7.41 0.72 -33.83
#